data_AF-A0A5C5CCZ1-F1
#
_entry.id   AF-A0A5C5CCZ1-F1
#
_cell.length_a   1.000
_cell.length_b   1.000
_cell.length_c   1.000
_cell.angle_alpha   90.00
_cell.angle_beta   90.00
_cell.angle_gamma   90.00
#
_symmetry.space_group_name_H-M   'P 1'
#
loop_
_entity.id
_entity.type
_entity.pdbx_description
1 polymer ?
#
loop_
_entity_poly.entity_id
_entity_poly.type
_entity_poly.pdbx_seq_one_letter_code
_entity_poly.pdbx_strand_id
1 'polypeptide(L)'
;MLKPIIVFFISLLLLVPICIFVGYGIGEIIAAYVYPVTSPSDRYKGDRELFAGVYGIMFIGGFIYVASVAFAVFRLIKAIRNRPL
;
A
#
# COMPACT_ATOMS: atom_id res chain seq x y z
N MET A 1 -2.90 -1.75 -29.18
CA MET A 1 -2.63 -1.15 -27.84
C MET A 1 -3.59 -1.63 -26.76
N LEU A 2 -4.80 -2.10 -27.08
CA LEU A 2 -5.79 -2.51 -26.09
C LEU A 2 -5.33 -3.67 -25.19
N LYS A 3 -4.74 -4.73 -25.78
CA LYS A 3 -4.25 -5.91 -25.05
C LYS A 3 -3.23 -5.57 -23.93
N PRO A 4 -2.15 -4.80 -24.18
CA PRO A 4 -1.22 -4.40 -23.12
C PRO A 4 -1.83 -3.44 -22.08
N ILE A 5 -2.80 -2.59 -22.46
CA ILE A 5 -3.52 -1.73 -21.50
C ILE A 5 -4.35 -2.57 -20.53
N ILE A 6 -5.09 -3.56 -21.05
CA ILE A 6 -5.89 -4.48 -20.23
C ILE A 6 -4.99 -5.25 -19.27
N VAL A 7 -3.87 -5.79 -19.76
CA VAL A 7 -2.89 -6.50 -18.90
C VAL A 7 -2.36 -5.57 -17.81
N PHE A 8 -2.04 -4.30 -18.13
CA PHE A 8 -1.58 -3.33 -17.14
C PHE A 8 -2.59 -3.09 -16.01
N PHE A 9 -3.88 -2.90 -16.34
CA PHE A 9 -4.92 -2.71 -15.34
C PHE A 9 -5.19 -3.96 -14.50
N ILE A 10 -5.19 -5.15 -15.12
CA ILE A 10 -5.35 -6.42 -14.39
C ILE A 10 -4.18 -6.63 -13.41
N SER A 11 -2.95 -6.39 -13.85
CA SER A 11 -1.78 -6.47 -12.98
C SER A 11 -1.85 -5.49 -11.81
N LEU A 12 -2.33 -4.26 -12.05
CA LEU A 12 -2.57 -3.29 -10.98
C LEU A 12 -3.57 -3.83 -9.96
N LEU A 13 -4.72 -4.32 -10.43
CA LEU A 13 -5.79 -4.82 -9.59
C LEU A 13 -5.31 -6.00 -8.72
N LEU A 14 -4.55 -6.92 -9.30
CA LEU A 14 -3.96 -8.06 -8.59
C LEU A 14 -2.88 -7.66 -7.59
N LEU A 15 -2.24 -6.51 -7.80
CA LEU A 15 -1.22 -6.01 -6.88
C LEU A 15 -1.83 -5.43 -5.60
N VAL A 16 -3.08 -4.93 -5.64
CA VAL A 16 -3.79 -4.38 -4.48
C VAL A 16 -3.87 -5.37 -3.30
N PRO A 17 -4.41 -6.60 -3.45
CA PRO A 17 -4.48 -7.54 -2.33
C PRO A 17 -3.09 -7.93 -1.82
N ILE A 18 -2.09 -8.06 -2.70
CA ILE A 18 -0.70 -8.35 -2.31
C ILE A 18 -0.16 -7.23 -1.41
N CYS A 19 -0.35 -5.96 -1.79
CA CYS A 19 0.07 -4.82 -1.00
C CYS A 19 -0.65 -4.75 0.36
N ILE A 20 -1.94 -5.12 0.42
CA ILE A 20 -2.69 -5.16 1.68
C ILE A 20 -2.13 -6.24 2.61
N PHE A 21 -1.97 -7.48 2.14
CA PHE A 21 -1.48 -8.58 2.98
C PHE A 21 -0.04 -8.34 3.45
N VAL A 22 0.83 -7.89 2.55
CA VAL A 22 2.23 -7.59 2.88
C VAL A 22 2.32 -6.40 3.82
N GLY A 23 1.59 -5.31 3.54
CA GLY A 23 1.57 -4.12 4.40
C GLY A 23 1.03 -4.40 5.79
N TYR A 24 -0.05 -5.18 5.89
CA TYR A 24 -0.60 -5.63 7.17
C TYR A 24 0.39 -6.51 7.94
N GLY A 25 0.99 -7.50 7.28
CA GLY A 25 1.99 -8.39 7.91
C GLY A 25 3.23 -7.64 8.41
N ILE A 26 3.74 -6.69 7.63
CA ILE A 26 4.85 -5.82 8.06
C ILE A 26 4.43 -4.97 9.26
N GLY A 27 3.21 -4.42 9.25
CA GLY A 27 2.64 -3.69 10.37
C GLY A 27 2.60 -4.52 11.66
N GLU A 28 2.10 -5.75 11.59
CA GLU A 28 2.05 -6.70 12.71
C GLU A 28 3.44 -7.07 13.24
N ILE A 29 4.42 -7.29 12.35
CA ILE A 29 5.80 -7.57 12.76
C ILE A 29 6.38 -6.37 13.51
N ILE A 30 6.26 -5.17 12.95
CA ILE A 30 6.76 -3.94 13.60
C ILE A 30 6.06 -3.72 14.94
N ALA A 31 4.74 -3.92 14.99
CA ALA A 31 3.94 -3.84 16.20
C ALA A 31 4.49 -4.78 17.30
N ALA A 32 4.77 -6.03 16.96
CA ALA A 32 5.33 -7.02 17.89
C ALA A 32 6.73 -6.64 18.42
N TYR A 33 7.55 -5.95 17.61
CA TYR A 33 8.87 -5.46 18.02
C TYR A 33 8.82 -4.19 18.88
N VAL A 34 7.93 -3.26 18.57
CA VAL A 34 7.86 -1.93 19.22
C VAL A 34 7.07 -1.98 20.53
N TYR A 35 6.05 -2.83 20.61
CA TYR A 35 5.21 -2.99 21.80
C TYR A 35 5.28 -4.43 22.33
N PRO A 36 6.40 -4.81 22.99
CA PRO A 36 6.53 -6.14 23.56
C PRO A 36 5.49 -6.35 24.67
N VAL A 37 4.86 -7.52 24.67
CA VAL A 37 3.74 -7.95 25.53
C VAL A 37 4.07 -7.96 27.04
N THR A 38 5.29 -7.59 27.41
CA THR A 38 5.87 -7.73 28.75
C THR A 38 5.80 -6.47 29.63
N SER A 39 5.21 -5.36 29.16
CA SER A 39 5.13 -4.10 29.92
C SER A 39 3.87 -4.01 30.82
N PRO A 40 4.03 -3.80 32.15
CA PRO A 40 2.90 -3.68 33.07
C PRO A 40 2.53 -2.21 33.34
N SER A 41 1.84 -1.55 32.40
CA SER A 41 0.97 -0.39 32.69
C SER A 41 0.29 0.11 31.42
N ASP A 42 -1.04 0.19 31.44
CA ASP A 42 -1.92 0.72 30.39
C ASP A 42 -1.94 0.00 29.03
N ARG A 43 -2.46 -1.25 29.03
CA ARG A 43 -2.80 -1.99 27.80
C ARG A 43 -3.59 -1.15 26.78
N TYR A 44 -4.52 -0.32 27.26
CA TYR A 44 -5.33 0.56 26.41
C TYR A 44 -4.51 1.61 25.65
N LYS A 45 -3.44 2.14 26.26
CA LYS A 45 -2.55 3.11 25.62
C LYS A 45 -1.62 2.40 24.64
N GLY A 46 -1.11 1.23 25.02
CA GLY A 46 -0.33 0.35 24.13
C GLY A 46 -1.09 -0.04 22.87
N ASP A 47 -2.32 -0.54 23.00
CA ASP A 47 -3.16 -0.93 21.86
C ASP A 47 -3.47 0.25 20.94
N ARG A 48 -3.70 1.45 21.50
CA ARG A 48 -4.01 2.66 20.72
C ARG A 48 -2.82 3.13 19.88
N GLU A 49 -1.62 3.10 20.46
CA GLU A 49 -0.41 3.49 19.73
C GLU A 49 0.02 2.40 18.72
N LEU A 50 -0.19 1.12 19.05
CA LEU A 50 -0.05 0.00 18.12
C LEU A 50 -0.95 0.18 16.90
N PHE A 51 -2.23 0.47 17.14
CA PHE A 51 -3.21 0.71 16.09
C PHE A 51 -2.81 1.92 15.24
N ALA A 52 -2.37 3.01 15.87
CA ALA A 52 -1.89 4.19 15.15
C ALA A 52 -0.65 3.88 14.28
N GLY A 53 0.27 3.04 14.76
CA GLY A 53 1.46 2.61 14.02
C GLY A 53 1.11 1.73 12.81
N VAL A 54 0.33 0.67 13.04
CA VAL A 54 -0.07 -0.28 11.98
C VAL A 54 -0.92 0.41 10.91
N TYR A 55 -1.93 1.18 11.32
CA TYR A 55 -2.76 1.92 10.37
C TYR A 55 -2.01 3.06 9.70
N GLY A 56 -1.07 3.70 10.39
CA GLY A 56 -0.19 4.72 9.80
C GLY A 56 0.65 4.16 8.66
N ILE A 57 1.26 2.98 8.84
CA ILE A 57 2.03 2.30 7.81
C ILE A 57 1.15 1.90 6.62
N MET A 58 -0.06 1.35 6.88
CA MET A 58 -1.02 1.05 5.83
C MET A 58 -1.43 2.30 5.04
N PHE A 59 -1.64 3.44 5.72
CA PHE A 59 -2.07 4.68 5.09
C PHE A 59 -0.97 5.28 4.21
N ILE A 60 0.27 5.32 4.70
CA ILE A 60 1.42 5.82 3.94
C ILE A 60 1.70 4.91 2.72
N GLY A 61 1.72 3.59 2.93
CA GLY A 61 1.91 2.62 1.85
C GLY A 61 0.81 2.71 0.79
N GLY A 62 -0.45 2.82 1.22
CA GLY A 62 -1.59 3.02 0.34
C GLY A 62 -1.51 4.32 -0.46
N PHE A 63 -1.12 5.43 0.18
CA PHE A 63 -0.95 6.71 -0.50
C PHE A 63 0.15 6.66 -1.58
N ILE A 64 1.31 6.07 -1.26
CA ILE A 64 2.41 5.89 -2.21
C ILE A 64 1.97 5.00 -3.39
N TYR A 65 1.21 3.94 -3.12
CA TYR A 65 0.66 3.07 -4.14
C TYR A 65 -0.27 3.85 -5.10
N VAL A 66 -1.25 4.60 -4.56
CA VAL A 66 -2.18 5.41 -5.36
C VAL A 66 -1.43 6.46 -6.20
N ALA A 67 -0.46 7.15 -5.61
CA ALA A 67 0.36 8.12 -6.33
C ALA A 67 1.15 7.46 -7.49
N SER A 68 1.71 6.27 -7.25
CA SER A 68 2.43 5.51 -8.28
C SER A 68 1.51 5.05 -9.41
N VAL A 69 0.32 4.57 -9.08
CA VAL A 69 -0.73 4.22 -10.04
C VAL A 69 -1.13 5.43 -10.89
N ALA A 70 -1.41 6.58 -10.27
CA ALA A 70 -1.77 7.80 -10.97
C ALA A 70 -0.66 8.24 -11.94
N PHE A 71 0.61 8.19 -11.50
CA PHE A 71 1.75 8.52 -12.36
C PHE A 71 1.89 7.55 -13.55
N ALA A 72 1.72 6.25 -13.31
CA ALA A 72 1.80 5.25 -14.37
C ALA A 72 0.68 5.39 -15.41
N VAL A 73 -0.55 5.66 -14.97
CA VAL A 73 -1.70 5.97 -15.85
C VAL A 73 -1.45 7.25 -16.64
N PHE A 74 -0.94 8.31 -16.01
CA PHE A 74 -0.58 9.56 -16.70
C PHE A 74 0.45 9.31 -17.82
N ARG A 75 1.51 8.55 -17.51
CA ARG A 75 2.53 8.16 -18.50
C ARG A 75 1.94 7.34 -19.65
N LEU A 76 1.02 6.42 -19.36
CA LEU A 76 0.35 5.61 -20.36
C LEU A 76 -0.50 6.48 -21.31
N ILE A 77 -1.29 7.42 -20.77
CA ILE A 77 -2.10 8.35 -21.56
C ILE A 77 -1.20 9.23 -22.44
N LYS A 78 -0.13 9.80 -21.87
CA LYS A 78 0.83 10.61 -22.62
C LYS A 78 1.49 9.81 -23.76
N ALA A 79 1.85 8.55 -23.52
CA ALA A 79 2.45 7.67 -24.52
C ALA A 79 1.47 7.31 -25.65
N ILE A 80 0.18 7.11 -25.34
CA ILE A 80 -0.86 6.88 -26.35
C ILE A 80 -1.07 8.14 -27.19
N ARG A 81 -1.16 9.32 -26.56
CA ARG A 81 -1.39 10.61 -27.25
C ARG A 81 -0.23 11.01 -28.17
N ASN A 82 1.00 10.66 -27.82
CA ASN A 82 2.21 11.07 -28.56
C ASN A 82 2.60 10.09 -29.68
N ARG A 83 1.80 9.04 -29.97
CA ARG A 83 2.07 8.17 -31.11
C ARG A 83 1.65 8.87 -32.41
N PRO A 84 2.57 9.11 -33.37
CA PRO A 84 2.16 9.42 -34.73
C PRO A 84 1.46 8.19 -35.33
N LEU A 85 0.36 8.43 -36.03
CA LEU A 85 -0.40 7.41 -36.78
C LEU A 85 0.48 6.69 -37.81
#